data_AF-A0A7X5P743-F1
#
_entry.id   AF-A0A7X5P743-F1
#
_cell.length_a   1.000
_cell.length_b   1.000
_cell.length_c   1.000
_cell.angle_alpha   90.00
_cell.angle_beta   90.00
_cell.angle_gamma   90.00
#
_symmetry.space_group_name_H-M   'P 1'
#
loop_
_entity.id
_entity.type
_entity.pdbx_description
1 polymer ?
#
loop_
_entity_poly.entity_id
_entity_poly.type
_entity_poly.pdbx_seq_one_letter_code
_entity_poly.pdbx_strand_id
1 'polypeptide(L)'
;MDNNRICIICRKVKNNSQFNIEHIIPESTGNKKLTINSLCKECNSKLGKKVDYEITNNIISELDRFTNKIKGKSGKIPNPFRKGKTMDGRVIYCDENLKPRLETIVEFDENLKKYIVSAPSLEEGIKIINKKLKRSGKANLTDEQIKKIRDESKVKIKQPIMQITRETDLYKIEMGFIKIAYEFMYYKIGDKYLKDKQGRILAEILNNYIYKNIESNLDSIIAELPYEKHKKTSENFKKLGEQLFGNESIHYIQIVEEINKTSVFISLFSNFIYSIVVSNKSYNLNNAVCIMNAKNGEMNMC
;
A
#
# COMPACT_ATOMS: atom_id res chain seq x y z
N MET A 1 -42.32 0.50 -0.92
CA MET A 1 -41.67 1.71 -1.46
C MET A 1 -40.32 1.30 -1.99
N ASP A 2 -40.11 1.36 -3.30
CA ASP A 2 -38.85 0.98 -3.92
C ASP A 2 -37.77 1.99 -3.54
N ASN A 3 -36.99 1.63 -2.52
CA ASN A 3 -35.95 2.44 -1.93
C ASN A 3 -34.71 2.37 -2.84
N ASN A 4 -34.81 3.05 -3.97
CA ASN A 4 -33.79 3.11 -5.00
C ASN A 4 -32.95 4.38 -4.86
N ARG A 5 -31.65 4.29 -5.12
CA ARG A 5 -30.74 5.43 -5.12
C ARG A 5 -29.63 5.29 -6.14
N ILE A 6 -28.95 6.39 -6.45
CA ILE A 6 -27.91 6.45 -7.47
C ILE A 6 -26.56 6.08 -6.87
N CYS A 7 -25.82 5.17 -7.54
CA CYS A 7 -24.41 4.95 -7.21
C CYS A 7 -23.55 6.10 -7.74
N ILE A 8 -22.70 6.68 -6.89
CA ILE A 8 -21.91 7.86 -7.26
C ILE A 8 -20.86 7.57 -8.35
N ILE A 9 -20.44 6.33 -8.53
CA ILE A 9 -19.43 5.95 -9.55
C ILE A 9 -20.10 5.62 -10.88
N CYS A 10 -20.94 4.58 -10.94
CA CYS A 10 -21.53 4.16 -12.20
C CYS A 10 -22.77 4.98 -12.61
N ARG A 11 -23.24 5.89 -11.74
CA ARG A 11 -24.40 6.76 -11.94
C ARG A 11 -25.71 6.02 -12.31
N LYS A 12 -25.79 4.73 -12.00
CA LYS A 12 -26.99 3.90 -12.20
C LYS A 12 -27.86 3.93 -10.94
N VAL A 13 -29.17 3.96 -11.15
CA VAL A 13 -30.17 3.72 -10.10
C VAL A 13 -30.10 2.25 -9.68
N LYS A 14 -29.96 1.98 -8.39
CA LYS A 14 -29.87 0.64 -7.81
C LYS A 14 -30.71 0.56 -6.53
N ASN A 15 -31.15 -0.64 -6.18
CA ASN A 15 -31.85 -0.87 -4.92
C ASN A 15 -30.90 -0.66 -3.72
N ASN A 16 -31.41 -0.11 -2.60
CA ASN A 16 -30.61 0.12 -1.39
C ASN A 16 -29.85 -1.11 -0.89
N SER A 17 -30.38 -2.32 -1.06
CA SER A 17 -29.72 -3.59 -0.69
C SER A 17 -28.43 -3.88 -1.47
N GLN A 18 -28.21 -3.19 -2.60
CA GLN A 18 -27.02 -3.32 -3.45
C GLN A 18 -25.89 -2.39 -3.05
N PHE A 19 -25.97 -1.71 -1.91
CA PHE A 19 -24.92 -0.83 -1.42
C PHE A 19 -24.30 -1.37 -0.12
N ASN A 20 -23.11 -0.90 0.19
CA ASN A 20 -22.40 -1.19 1.41
C ASN A 20 -21.59 0.04 1.86
N ILE A 21 -21.21 0.03 3.13
CA ILE A 21 -20.27 1.01 3.67
C ILE A 21 -18.92 0.83 2.98
N GLU A 22 -18.34 1.94 2.55
CA GLU A 22 -17.03 2.04 1.95
C GLU A 22 -16.17 3.07 2.66
N HIS A 23 -14.88 2.80 2.77
CA HIS A 23 -13.93 3.72 3.39
C HIS A 23 -13.34 4.65 2.31
N ILE A 24 -13.42 5.97 2.53
CA ILE A 24 -12.92 6.95 1.57
C ILE A 24 -11.42 6.75 1.33
N ILE A 25 -10.64 6.75 2.43
CA ILE A 25 -9.25 6.27 2.46
C ILE A 25 -9.28 4.77 2.73
N PRO A 26 -8.49 3.91 2.07
CA PRO A 26 -8.52 2.46 2.32
C PRO A 26 -8.27 2.10 3.78
N GLU A 27 -9.08 1.21 4.37
CA GLU A 27 -8.97 0.83 5.79
C GLU A 27 -7.57 0.32 6.16
N SER A 28 -6.90 -0.39 5.24
CA SER A 28 -5.56 -0.93 5.48
C SER A 28 -4.45 0.11 5.61
N THR A 29 -4.73 1.39 5.33
CA THR A 29 -3.81 2.50 5.63
C THR A 29 -4.04 3.10 7.02
N GLY A 30 -5.09 2.71 7.74
CA GLY A 30 -5.41 3.23 9.07
C GLY A 30 -6.79 3.86 9.20
N ASN A 31 -7.53 4.04 8.10
CA ASN A 31 -8.87 4.62 8.15
C ASN A 31 -9.89 3.69 8.81
N LYS A 32 -10.51 4.12 9.90
CA LYS A 32 -11.59 3.35 10.57
C LYS A 32 -12.94 4.07 10.62
N LYS A 33 -12.99 5.35 10.28
CA LYS A 33 -14.15 6.20 10.58
C LYS A 33 -14.64 6.99 9.37
N LEU A 34 -13.75 7.41 8.47
CA LEU A 34 -14.13 8.19 7.30
C LEU A 34 -14.72 7.27 6.23
N THR A 35 -16.05 7.14 6.27
CA THR A 35 -16.80 6.22 5.42
C THR A 35 -17.95 6.90 4.70
N ILE A 36 -18.37 6.29 3.60
CA ILE A 36 -19.57 6.64 2.84
C ILE A 36 -20.37 5.38 2.55
N ASN A 37 -21.65 5.54 2.24
CA ASN A 37 -22.50 4.44 1.82
C ASN A 37 -23.16 4.80 0.50
N SER A 38 -22.41 5.31 -0.49
CA SER A 38 -23.00 5.83 -1.74
C SER A 38 -22.50 5.11 -2.99
N LEU A 39 -21.77 4.00 -2.78
CA LEU A 39 -21.32 3.09 -3.82
C LEU A 39 -22.11 1.80 -3.79
N CYS A 40 -22.49 1.32 -4.97
CA CYS A 40 -22.99 -0.05 -5.06
C CYS A 40 -21.85 -1.05 -4.82
N LYS A 41 -22.19 -2.23 -4.30
CA LYS A 41 -21.27 -3.33 -3.95
C LYS A 41 -20.33 -3.69 -5.09
N GLU A 42 -20.81 -3.61 -6.34
CA GLU A 42 -20.02 -3.91 -7.54
C GLU A 42 -18.92 -2.87 -7.80
N CYS A 43 -19.27 -1.58 -7.80
CA CYS A 43 -18.29 -0.50 -7.96
C CYS A 43 -17.30 -0.49 -6.80
N ASN A 44 -17.80 -0.64 -5.58
CA ASN A 44 -16.95 -0.74 -4.39
C ASN A 44 -15.95 -1.90 -4.55
N SER A 45 -16.42 -3.12 -4.83
CA SER A 45 -15.53 -4.28 -4.99
C SER A 45 -14.46 -4.09 -6.07
N LYS A 46 -14.81 -3.45 -7.21
CA LYS A 46 -13.85 -3.19 -8.29
C LYS A 46 -12.84 -2.09 -7.92
N LEU A 47 -13.28 -1.01 -7.25
CA LEU A 47 -12.37 0.03 -6.73
C LEU A 47 -11.41 -0.57 -5.69
N GLY A 48 -11.90 -1.39 -4.77
CA GLY A 48 -11.06 -2.09 -3.79
C GLY A 48 -9.96 -2.93 -4.43
N LYS A 49 -10.27 -3.63 -5.54
CA LYS A 49 -9.32 -4.52 -6.23
C LYS A 49 -8.34 -3.79 -7.15
N LYS A 50 -8.76 -2.70 -7.81
CA LYS A 50 -7.98 -2.04 -8.87
C LYS A 50 -7.38 -0.69 -8.49
N VAL A 51 -7.93 -0.04 -7.48
CA VAL A 51 -7.59 1.33 -7.08
C VAL A 51 -7.01 1.34 -5.67
N ASP A 52 -7.76 0.87 -4.67
CA ASP A 52 -7.28 0.87 -3.29
C ASP A 52 -6.08 -0.06 -3.08
N TYR A 53 -6.03 -1.17 -3.84
CA TYR A 53 -4.89 -2.09 -3.81
C TYR A 53 -3.56 -1.39 -4.12
N GLU A 54 -3.55 -0.48 -5.08
CA GLU A 54 -2.33 0.17 -5.58
C GLU A 54 -1.84 1.26 -4.61
N ILE A 55 -2.75 1.93 -3.89
CA ILE A 55 -2.40 2.80 -2.76
C ILE A 55 -1.80 1.99 -1.61
N THR A 56 -2.29 0.78 -1.37
CA THR A 56 -1.97 0.01 -0.15
C THR A 56 -0.81 -0.97 -0.32
N ASN A 57 -0.50 -1.34 -1.56
CA ASN A 57 0.49 -2.33 -1.95
C ASN A 57 1.54 -1.74 -2.90
N ASN A 58 2.16 -0.64 -2.48
CA ASN A 58 3.34 -0.07 -3.12
C ASN A 58 4.47 0.09 -2.08
N ILE A 59 5.71 0.26 -2.54
CA ILE A 59 6.89 0.29 -1.67
C ILE A 59 6.85 1.41 -0.63
N ILE A 60 6.32 2.59 -0.97
CA ILE A 60 6.25 3.73 -0.05
C ILE A 60 5.24 3.42 1.06
N SER A 61 4.04 2.97 0.70
CA SER A 61 3.02 2.56 1.67
C SER A 61 3.46 1.38 2.54
N GLU A 62 4.20 0.41 1.98
CA GLU A 62 4.77 -0.68 2.77
C GLU A 62 5.84 -0.20 3.76
N LEU A 63 6.72 0.72 3.33
CA LEU A 63 7.72 1.35 4.19
C LEU A 63 7.07 2.13 5.33
N ASP A 64 6.09 2.97 5.04
CA ASP A 64 5.38 3.73 6.07
C ASP A 64 4.68 2.82 7.07
N ARG A 65 3.96 1.80 6.58
CA ARG A 65 3.29 0.84 7.46
C ARG A 65 4.30 0.03 8.29
N PHE A 66 5.47 -0.32 7.73
CA PHE A 66 6.52 -1.03 8.43
C PHE A 66 7.17 -0.18 9.54
N THR A 67 7.52 1.06 9.24
CA THR A 67 8.15 2.02 10.16
C THR A 67 7.20 2.36 11.31
N ASN A 68 5.93 2.66 10.99
CA ASN A 68 4.92 3.08 11.96
C ASN A 68 4.16 1.92 12.64
N LYS A 69 4.52 0.67 12.31
CA LYS A 69 3.89 -0.56 12.83
C LYS A 69 2.37 -0.63 12.61
N ILE A 70 1.93 -0.21 11.42
CA ILE A 70 0.51 -0.17 11.03
C ILE A 70 0.09 -1.55 10.51
N LYS A 71 -0.83 -2.19 11.24
CA LYS A 71 -1.39 -3.50 10.90
C LYS A 71 -2.46 -3.35 9.82
N GLY A 72 -2.43 -4.21 8.81
CA GLY A 72 -3.55 -4.36 7.87
C GLY A 72 -4.70 -5.16 8.47
N LYS A 73 -5.76 -5.40 7.67
CA LYS A 73 -6.91 -6.22 8.09
C LYS A 73 -6.54 -7.63 8.56
N SER A 74 -5.46 -8.20 8.01
CA SER A 74 -4.95 -9.52 8.43
C SER A 74 -4.21 -9.50 9.79
N GLY A 75 -4.12 -8.35 10.45
CA GLY A 75 -3.34 -8.16 11.68
C GLY A 75 -1.82 -8.12 11.49
N LYS A 76 -1.33 -8.24 10.25
CA LYS A 76 0.11 -8.28 9.92
C LYS A 76 0.60 -6.91 9.45
N ILE A 77 1.86 -6.62 9.77
CA ILE A 77 2.61 -5.47 9.26
C ILE A 77 3.33 -5.93 7.99
N PRO A 78 3.23 -5.21 6.85
CA PRO A 78 3.99 -5.57 5.66
C PRO A 78 5.49 -5.41 5.92
N ASN A 79 6.30 -6.30 5.36
CA ASN A 79 7.76 -6.18 5.42
C ASN A 79 8.30 -5.90 4.01
N PRO A 80 8.63 -4.63 3.70
CA PRO A 80 9.13 -4.24 2.37
C PRO A 80 10.48 -4.91 2.05
N PHE A 81 11.21 -5.32 3.09
CA PHE A 81 12.52 -5.95 3.01
C PHE A 81 12.46 -7.49 3.00
N ARG A 82 11.26 -8.08 2.95
CA ARG A 82 11.07 -9.54 3.11
C ARG A 82 11.90 -10.39 2.15
N LYS A 83 12.15 -9.89 0.93
CA LYS A 83 12.89 -10.60 -0.12
C LYS A 83 13.66 -9.62 -0.99
N GLY A 84 14.94 -9.88 -1.15
CA GLY A 84 15.84 -9.20 -2.08
C GLY A 84 16.85 -10.15 -2.69
N LYS A 85 17.88 -9.58 -3.31
CA LYS A 85 19.04 -10.30 -3.82
C LYS A 85 20.33 -9.72 -3.24
N THR A 86 21.36 -10.52 -3.08
CA THR A 86 22.72 -10.06 -2.80
C THR A 86 23.40 -9.58 -4.09
N MET A 87 24.54 -8.88 -3.95
CA MET A 87 25.36 -8.45 -5.10
C MET A 87 25.79 -9.61 -6.02
N ASP A 88 26.00 -10.81 -5.46
CA ASP A 88 26.31 -12.05 -6.18
C ASP A 88 25.04 -12.79 -6.69
N GLY A 89 23.87 -12.14 -6.64
CA GLY A 89 22.62 -12.64 -7.23
C GLY A 89 21.83 -13.64 -6.37
N ARG A 90 22.32 -14.02 -5.18
CA ARG A 90 21.62 -14.95 -4.29
C ARG A 90 20.39 -14.33 -3.66
N VAL A 91 19.32 -15.11 -3.51
CA VAL A 91 18.13 -14.65 -2.80
C VAL A 91 18.43 -14.52 -1.31
N ILE A 92 18.00 -13.41 -0.74
CA ILE A 92 18.06 -13.14 0.69
C ILE A 92 16.65 -12.80 1.18
N TYR A 93 16.30 -13.34 2.35
CA TYR A 93 15.05 -13.08 3.04
C TYR A 93 15.33 -12.32 4.33
N CYS A 94 14.49 -11.35 4.69
CA CYS A 94 14.53 -10.73 6.00
C CYS A 94 13.24 -11.03 6.76
N ASP A 95 13.37 -11.35 8.04
CA ASP A 95 12.21 -11.44 8.92
C ASP A 95 11.71 -10.06 9.37
N GLU A 96 10.67 -10.03 10.20
CA GLU A 96 10.05 -8.78 10.69
C GLU A 96 11.00 -7.94 11.56
N ASN A 97 12.05 -8.55 12.11
CA ASN A 97 13.11 -7.89 12.88
C ASN A 97 14.31 -7.50 12.01
N LEU A 98 14.16 -7.56 10.68
CA LEU A 98 15.21 -7.31 9.69
C LEU A 98 16.41 -8.25 9.83
N LYS A 99 16.24 -9.43 10.42
CA LYS A 99 17.31 -10.43 10.48
C LYS A 99 17.42 -11.12 9.11
N PRO A 100 18.56 -10.99 8.41
CA PRO A 100 18.74 -11.60 7.11
C PRO A 100 18.95 -13.12 7.21
N ARG A 101 18.41 -13.83 6.23
CA ARG A 101 18.60 -15.26 5.99
C ARG A 101 18.82 -15.48 4.51
N LEU A 102 19.99 -16.01 4.14
CA LEU A 102 20.23 -16.43 2.76
C LEU A 102 19.33 -17.62 2.40
N GLU A 103 18.86 -17.64 1.17
CA GLU A 103 18.22 -18.83 0.61
C GLU A 103 19.21 -20.00 0.67
N THR A 104 18.66 -21.16 1.05
CA THR A 104 19.43 -22.39 1.04
C THR A 104 19.63 -22.84 -0.39
N ILE A 105 20.89 -23.01 -0.77
CA ILE A 105 21.27 -23.57 -2.07
C ILE A 105 21.71 -25.01 -1.85
N VAL A 106 21.22 -25.92 -2.68
CA VAL A 106 21.69 -27.30 -2.73
C VAL A 106 22.04 -27.64 -4.18
N GLU A 107 23.33 -27.68 -4.46
CA GLU A 107 23.89 -28.01 -5.77
C GLU A 107 24.49 -29.41 -5.73
N PHE A 108 24.48 -30.12 -6.86
CA PHE A 108 25.24 -31.35 -7.02
C PHE A 108 26.46 -31.03 -7.87
N ASP A 109 27.64 -31.20 -7.28
CA ASP A 109 28.91 -31.09 -7.98
C ASP A 109 29.18 -32.43 -8.67
N GLU A 110 29.09 -32.46 -10.00
CA GLU A 110 29.30 -33.66 -10.81
C GLU A 110 30.73 -34.18 -10.72
N ASN A 111 31.73 -33.30 -10.61
CA ASN A 111 33.14 -33.66 -10.55
C ASN A 111 33.48 -34.33 -9.21
N LEU A 112 32.96 -33.77 -8.12
CA LEU A 112 33.16 -34.31 -6.77
C LEU A 112 32.17 -35.42 -6.42
N LYS A 113 31.13 -35.62 -7.24
CA LYS A 113 29.96 -36.48 -6.97
C LYS A 113 29.35 -36.21 -5.59
N LYS A 114 29.27 -34.93 -5.19
CA LYS A 114 28.85 -34.49 -3.85
C LYS A 114 27.77 -33.41 -3.93
N TYR A 115 26.89 -33.39 -2.93
CA TYR A 115 26.00 -32.26 -2.73
C TYR A 115 26.70 -31.15 -1.95
N ILE A 116 26.66 -29.93 -2.47
CA ILE A 116 27.10 -28.72 -1.78
C ILE A 116 25.84 -28.04 -1.22
N VAL A 117 25.80 -27.87 0.10
CA VAL A 117 24.70 -27.21 0.81
C VAL A 117 25.19 -25.90 1.39
N SER A 118 24.63 -24.77 0.93
CA SER A 118 24.84 -23.46 1.55
C SER A 118 23.62 -23.13 2.40
N ALA A 119 23.77 -23.09 3.72
CA ALA A 119 22.70 -22.84 4.68
C ALA A 119 23.07 -21.74 5.69
N PRO A 120 22.08 -21.12 6.37
CA PRO A 120 22.33 -20.09 7.39
C PRO A 120 23.11 -20.59 8.61
N SER A 121 23.00 -21.89 8.91
CA SER A 121 23.75 -22.56 9.97
C SER A 121 24.06 -24.00 9.59
N LEU A 122 25.05 -24.59 10.26
CA LEU A 122 25.39 -26.00 10.12
C LEU A 122 24.20 -26.91 10.45
N GLU A 123 23.48 -26.62 11.54
CA GLU A 123 22.30 -27.39 11.95
C GLU A 123 21.20 -27.38 10.89
N GLU A 124 20.94 -26.22 10.29
CA GLU A 124 19.95 -26.09 9.23
C GLU A 124 20.40 -26.83 7.95
N GLY A 125 21.70 -26.78 7.64
CA GLY A 125 22.31 -27.59 6.58
C GLY A 125 22.12 -29.09 6.80
N ILE A 126 22.41 -29.59 8.01
CA ILE A 126 22.23 -31.01 8.39
C ILE A 126 20.75 -31.42 8.27
N LYS A 127 19.81 -30.60 8.76
CA LYS A 127 18.36 -30.86 8.63
C LYS A 127 17.94 -31.02 7.18
N ILE A 128 18.49 -30.19 6.28
CA ILE A 128 18.18 -30.23 4.84
C ILE A 128 18.77 -31.49 4.19
N ILE A 129 20.01 -31.86 4.54
CA ILE A 129 20.64 -33.10 4.07
C ILE A 129 19.81 -34.32 4.48
N ASN A 130 19.46 -34.42 5.77
CA ASN A 130 18.63 -35.51 6.29
C ASN A 130 17.27 -35.59 5.60
N LYS A 131 16.61 -34.45 5.34
CA LYS A 131 15.35 -34.41 4.58
C LYS A 131 15.50 -34.96 3.16
N LYS A 132 16.62 -34.69 2.48
CA LYS A 132 16.92 -35.25 1.15
C LYS A 132 17.24 -36.75 1.19
N LEU A 133 18.02 -37.20 2.18
CA LEU A 133 18.34 -38.61 2.39
C LEU A 133 17.06 -39.42 2.59
N LYS A 134 16.17 -38.96 3.48
CA LYS A 134 14.86 -39.58 3.74
C LYS A 134 13.99 -39.66 2.48
N ARG A 135 13.95 -38.59 1.67
CA ARG A 135 13.23 -38.58 0.37
C ARG A 135 13.81 -39.56 -0.65
N SER A 136 15.09 -39.91 -0.52
CA SER A 136 15.81 -40.84 -1.39
C SER A 136 15.88 -42.25 -0.79
N GLY A 137 15.10 -42.54 0.27
CA GLY A 137 15.08 -43.85 0.95
C GLY A 137 16.32 -44.17 1.79
N LYS A 138 17.19 -43.20 2.06
CA LYS A 138 18.41 -43.38 2.85
C LYS A 138 18.20 -42.96 4.32
N ALA A 139 18.99 -43.57 5.21
CA ALA A 139 19.04 -43.18 6.62
C ALA A 139 19.59 -41.75 6.79
N ASN A 140 19.29 -41.12 7.93
CA ASN A 140 19.88 -39.84 8.32
C ASN A 140 21.40 -39.98 8.51
N LEU A 141 22.11 -38.85 8.47
CA LEU A 141 23.53 -38.78 8.80
C LEU A 141 23.80 -39.29 10.21
N THR A 142 24.91 -40.00 10.39
CA THR A 142 25.43 -40.41 11.71
C THR A 142 26.17 -39.27 12.40
N ASP A 143 26.39 -39.38 13.71
CA ASP A 143 27.13 -38.38 14.48
C ASP A 143 28.57 -38.19 13.98
N GLU A 144 29.22 -39.27 13.54
CA GLU A 144 30.56 -39.22 12.94
C GLU A 144 30.56 -38.45 11.61
N GLN A 145 29.54 -38.66 10.76
CA GLN A 145 29.38 -37.92 9.51
C GLN A 145 29.10 -36.45 9.76
N ILE A 146 28.28 -36.14 10.76
CA ILE A 146 28.00 -34.75 11.19
C ILE A 146 29.27 -34.06 11.69
N LYS A 147 30.10 -34.77 12.49
CA LYS A 147 31.38 -34.24 12.97
C LYS A 147 32.32 -33.92 11.81
N LYS A 148 32.44 -34.83 10.84
CA LYS A 148 33.25 -34.60 9.64
C LYS A 148 32.77 -33.39 8.84
N ILE A 149 31.46 -33.25 8.64
CA ILE A 149 30.89 -32.08 7.95
C ILE A 149 31.20 -30.80 8.73
N ARG A 150 31.13 -30.81 10.07
CA ARG A 150 31.46 -29.66 10.91
C ARG A 150 32.92 -29.22 10.69
N ASP A 151 33.84 -30.16 10.68
CA ASP A 151 35.28 -29.90 10.54
C ASP A 151 35.64 -29.39 9.12
N GLU A 152 34.94 -29.88 8.10
CA GLU A 152 35.13 -29.46 6.69
C GLU A 152 34.35 -28.18 6.32
N SER A 153 33.39 -27.75 7.17
CA SER A 153 32.51 -26.61 6.89
C SER A 153 33.25 -25.28 7.00
N LYS A 154 33.37 -24.56 5.87
CA LYS A 154 33.88 -23.19 5.86
C LYS A 154 32.79 -22.22 6.35
N VAL A 155 32.91 -21.71 7.58
CA VAL A 155 32.06 -20.61 8.06
C VAL A 155 32.57 -19.30 7.45
N LYS A 156 31.78 -18.72 6.53
CA LYS A 156 32.00 -17.34 6.07
C LYS A 156 30.95 -16.44 6.70
N ILE A 157 31.37 -15.57 7.62
CA ILE A 157 30.53 -14.46 8.06
C ILE A 157 30.45 -13.46 6.90
N LYS A 158 29.32 -13.47 6.18
CA LYS A 158 29.02 -12.46 5.17
C LYS A 158 28.13 -11.41 5.82
N GLN A 159 28.46 -10.13 5.65
CA GLN A 159 27.51 -9.02 5.79
C GLN A 159 26.96 -8.70 4.39
N PRO A 160 25.91 -9.39 3.93
CA PRO A 160 25.42 -9.19 2.57
C PRO A 160 24.79 -7.81 2.42
N ILE A 161 25.16 -7.10 1.35
CA ILE A 161 24.38 -5.97 0.86
C ILE A 161 23.19 -6.54 0.11
N MET A 162 21.98 -6.17 0.54
CA MET A 162 20.73 -6.54 -0.12
C MET A 162 20.30 -5.45 -1.09
N GLN A 163 20.06 -5.85 -2.34
CA GLN A 163 19.42 -5.05 -3.37
C GLN A 163 17.94 -5.46 -3.50
N ILE A 164 17.06 -4.47 -3.55
CA ILE A 164 15.63 -4.63 -3.78
C ILE A 164 15.24 -3.69 -4.91
N THR A 165 14.61 -4.24 -5.93
CA THR A 165 13.97 -3.48 -7.01
C THR A 165 12.46 -3.66 -6.90
N ARG A 166 11.73 -2.56 -7.00
CA ARG A 166 10.27 -2.50 -7.03
C ARG A 166 9.85 -1.52 -8.11
N GLU A 167 8.88 -1.93 -8.90
CA GLU A 167 8.23 -1.07 -9.87
C GLU A 167 6.93 -0.55 -9.24
N THR A 168 6.65 0.72 -9.47
CA THR A 168 5.44 1.39 -9.00
C THR A 168 4.81 2.10 -10.18
N ASP A 169 3.52 1.88 -10.37
CA ASP A 169 2.74 2.51 -11.41
C ASP A 169 2.07 3.78 -10.85
N LEU A 170 2.58 4.95 -11.25
CA LEU A 170 2.11 6.24 -10.73
C LEU A 170 0.66 6.51 -11.13
N TYR A 171 0.26 6.17 -12.36
CA TYR A 171 -1.11 6.36 -12.83
C TYR A 171 -2.10 5.62 -11.91
N LYS A 172 -1.77 4.40 -11.50
CA LYS A 172 -2.63 3.64 -10.59
C LYS A 172 -2.70 4.23 -9.18
N ILE A 173 -1.61 4.81 -8.69
CA ILE A 173 -1.61 5.54 -7.41
C ILE A 173 -2.51 6.77 -7.54
N GLU A 174 -2.37 7.54 -8.61
CA GLU A 174 -3.17 8.73 -8.92
C GLU A 174 -4.67 8.44 -8.98
N MET A 175 -5.07 7.32 -9.59
CA MET A 175 -6.47 6.86 -9.56
C MET A 175 -6.99 6.69 -8.12
N GLY A 176 -6.11 6.29 -7.21
CA GLY A 176 -6.39 6.22 -5.78
C GLY A 176 -6.70 7.56 -5.15
N PHE A 177 -5.90 8.58 -5.46
CA PHE A 177 -6.13 9.94 -4.99
C PHE A 177 -7.39 10.56 -5.60
N ILE A 178 -7.66 10.29 -6.88
CA ILE A 178 -8.90 10.69 -7.54
C ILE A 178 -10.12 10.08 -6.84
N LYS A 179 -10.08 8.79 -6.48
CA LYS A 179 -11.13 8.12 -5.70
C LYS A 179 -11.36 8.84 -4.37
N ILE A 180 -10.30 9.02 -3.58
CA ILE A 180 -10.38 9.68 -2.27
C ILE A 180 -10.99 11.09 -2.40
N ALA A 181 -10.49 11.90 -3.33
CA ALA A 181 -10.97 13.26 -3.56
C ALA A 181 -12.45 13.30 -3.96
N TYR A 182 -12.85 12.47 -4.92
CA TYR A 182 -14.21 12.38 -5.42
C TYR A 182 -15.20 11.97 -4.33
N GLU A 183 -14.84 10.93 -3.57
CA GLU A 183 -15.66 10.41 -2.48
C GLU A 183 -15.74 11.39 -1.30
N PHE A 184 -14.64 12.08 -0.98
CA PHE A 184 -14.64 13.11 0.06
C PHE A 184 -15.51 14.32 -0.29
N MET A 185 -15.50 14.74 -1.55
CA MET A 185 -16.40 15.80 -2.01
C MET A 185 -17.87 15.40 -1.93
N TYR A 186 -18.21 14.17 -2.32
CA TYR A 186 -19.56 13.67 -2.12
C TYR A 186 -19.91 13.57 -0.62
N TYR A 187 -18.98 13.14 0.23
CA TYR A 187 -19.18 13.09 1.68
C TYR A 187 -19.53 14.47 2.27
N LYS A 188 -18.90 15.55 1.78
CA LYS A 188 -19.14 16.92 2.27
C LYS A 188 -20.38 17.59 1.67
N ILE A 189 -20.67 17.37 0.39
CA ILE A 189 -21.68 18.13 -0.37
C ILE A 189 -22.97 17.31 -0.59
N GLY A 190 -22.89 15.99 -0.49
CA GLY A 190 -23.98 15.06 -0.77
C GLY A 190 -24.42 15.10 -2.23
N ASP A 191 -25.73 14.88 -2.44
CA ASP A 191 -26.31 14.70 -3.78
C ASP A 191 -26.15 15.92 -4.71
N LYS A 192 -25.92 17.12 -4.16
CA LYS A 192 -25.61 18.31 -4.97
C LYS A 192 -24.36 18.10 -5.83
N TYR A 193 -23.40 17.30 -5.36
CA TYR A 193 -22.17 17.02 -6.10
C TYR A 193 -22.40 16.12 -7.32
N LEU A 194 -23.51 15.37 -7.38
CA LEU A 194 -23.84 14.56 -8.55
C LEU A 194 -24.11 15.40 -9.81
N LYS A 195 -24.47 16.68 -9.63
CA LYS A 195 -24.72 17.63 -10.71
C LYS A 195 -23.47 18.39 -11.14
N ASP A 196 -22.34 18.20 -10.45
CA ASP A 196 -21.09 18.87 -10.79
C ASP A 196 -20.49 18.32 -12.08
N LYS A 197 -20.04 19.21 -12.97
CA LYS A 197 -19.45 18.83 -14.26
C LYS A 197 -18.11 18.12 -14.06
N GLN A 198 -17.23 18.66 -13.22
CA GLN A 198 -15.93 18.05 -12.94
C GLN A 198 -16.13 16.76 -12.12
N GLY A 199 -17.02 16.77 -11.14
CA GLY A 199 -17.38 15.56 -10.39
C GLY A 199 -17.92 14.45 -11.29
N ARG A 200 -18.64 14.78 -12.37
CA ARG A 200 -19.05 13.80 -13.38
C ARG A 200 -17.87 13.23 -14.16
N ILE A 201 -16.93 14.08 -14.59
CA ILE A 201 -15.71 13.65 -15.28
C ILE A 201 -14.91 12.68 -14.41
N LEU A 202 -14.70 13.00 -13.13
CA LEU A 202 -13.99 12.11 -12.19
C LEU A 202 -14.69 10.77 -12.02
N ALA A 203 -16.01 10.76 -11.91
CA ALA A 203 -16.79 9.52 -11.85
C ALA A 203 -16.65 8.67 -13.13
N GLU A 204 -16.64 9.32 -14.30
CA GLU A 204 -16.46 8.65 -15.60
C GLU A 204 -15.05 8.07 -15.76
N ILE A 205 -14.00 8.79 -15.33
CA ILE A 205 -12.61 8.31 -15.30
C ILE A 205 -12.50 7.06 -14.42
N LEU A 206 -12.98 7.13 -13.18
CA LEU A 206 -13.00 6.00 -12.26
C LEU A 206 -13.80 4.82 -12.83
N ASN A 207 -14.97 5.08 -13.43
CA ASN A 207 -15.81 4.05 -14.01
C ASN A 207 -15.13 3.36 -15.22
N ASN A 208 -14.58 4.14 -16.15
CA ASN A 208 -13.90 3.62 -17.32
C ASN A 208 -12.67 2.80 -16.93
N TYR A 209 -11.89 3.25 -15.94
CA TYR A 209 -10.76 2.50 -15.42
C TYR A 209 -11.21 1.14 -14.84
N ILE A 210 -12.18 1.12 -13.92
CA ILE A 210 -12.54 -0.12 -13.24
C ILE A 210 -13.31 -1.13 -14.12
N TYR A 211 -14.08 -0.68 -15.12
CA TYR A 211 -14.85 -1.56 -16.00
C TYR A 211 -14.18 -1.86 -17.33
N LYS A 212 -13.39 -0.94 -17.88
CA LYS A 212 -12.82 -1.04 -19.24
C LYS A 212 -11.29 -1.02 -19.26
N ASN A 213 -10.62 -0.75 -18.15
CA ASN A 213 -9.16 -0.55 -18.08
C ASN A 213 -8.66 0.55 -19.03
N ILE A 214 -9.44 1.61 -19.20
CA ILE A 214 -9.04 2.76 -20.03
C ILE A 214 -8.32 3.77 -19.15
N GLU A 215 -7.11 4.16 -19.56
CA GLU A 215 -6.35 5.22 -18.93
C GLU A 215 -6.74 6.58 -19.52
N SER A 216 -6.85 7.59 -18.66
CA SER A 216 -7.22 8.96 -19.05
C SER A 216 -6.02 9.89 -18.85
N ASN A 217 -5.92 10.96 -19.64
CA ASN A 217 -4.96 12.02 -19.31
C ASN A 217 -5.41 12.73 -18.01
N LEU A 218 -4.49 12.88 -17.05
CA LEU A 218 -4.75 13.43 -15.72
C LEU A 218 -4.14 14.82 -15.50
N ASP A 219 -3.48 15.42 -16.51
CA ASP A 219 -2.71 16.67 -16.39
C ASP A 219 -3.56 17.85 -15.90
N SER A 220 -4.83 17.91 -16.30
CA SER A 220 -5.75 18.97 -15.86
C SER A 220 -6.47 18.66 -14.54
N ILE A 221 -6.30 17.45 -14.01
CA ILE A 221 -6.98 16.94 -12.82
C ILE A 221 -6.05 16.95 -11.62
N ILE A 222 -4.78 16.64 -11.84
CA ILE A 222 -3.79 16.47 -10.79
C ILE A 222 -2.82 17.64 -10.82
N ALA A 223 -2.70 18.31 -9.68
CA ALA A 223 -1.66 19.31 -9.46
C ALA A 223 -0.59 18.71 -8.54
N GLU A 224 0.58 18.45 -9.12
CA GLU A 224 1.76 18.02 -8.38
C GLU A 224 2.50 19.22 -7.76
N LEU A 225 3.17 18.96 -6.63
CA LEU A 225 4.07 19.93 -6.02
C LEU A 225 5.50 19.72 -6.53
N PRO A 226 6.25 20.79 -6.84
CA PRO A 226 7.69 20.69 -7.05
C PRO A 226 8.38 20.01 -5.87
N TYR A 227 9.43 19.22 -6.13
CA TYR A 227 10.10 18.37 -5.14
C TYR A 227 10.45 19.09 -3.82
N GLU A 228 11.03 20.29 -3.87
CA GLU A 228 11.38 21.05 -2.67
C GLU A 228 10.16 21.44 -1.83
N LYS A 229 9.05 21.82 -2.49
CA LYS A 229 7.79 22.11 -1.80
C LYS A 229 7.19 20.82 -1.23
N HIS A 230 7.23 19.73 -1.99
CA HIS A 230 6.77 18.42 -1.55
C HIS A 230 7.50 17.99 -0.27
N LYS A 231 8.84 18.03 -0.27
CA LYS A 231 9.68 17.69 0.88
C LYS A 231 9.35 18.53 2.11
N LYS A 232 9.32 19.86 1.96
CA LYS A 232 8.99 20.77 3.07
C LYS A 232 7.59 20.50 3.63
N THR A 233 6.61 20.27 2.76
CA THR A 233 5.23 19.97 3.16
C THR A 233 5.13 18.62 3.89
N SER A 234 5.85 17.60 3.41
CA SER A 234 5.96 16.30 4.07
C SER A 234 6.52 16.43 5.49
N GLU A 235 7.64 17.16 5.66
CA GLU A 235 8.25 17.43 6.97
C GLU A 235 7.29 18.17 7.92
N ASN A 236 6.53 19.13 7.40
CA ASN A 236 5.52 19.84 8.19
C ASN A 236 4.39 18.91 8.66
N PHE A 237 3.91 18.00 7.81
CA PHE A 237 2.89 17.03 8.21
C PHE A 237 3.41 16.01 9.23
N LYS A 238 4.69 15.62 9.15
CA LYS A 238 5.31 14.77 10.18
C LYS A 238 5.31 15.44 11.54
N LYS A 239 5.77 16.71 11.60
CA LYS A 239 5.73 17.52 12.82
C LYS A 239 4.31 17.70 13.35
N LEU A 240 3.34 17.93 12.47
CA LEU A 240 1.94 18.05 12.86
C LEU A 240 1.40 16.73 13.47
N GLY A 241 1.76 15.59 12.87
CA GLY A 241 1.42 14.28 13.41
C GLY A 241 2.01 14.04 14.81
N GLU A 242 3.28 14.37 15.00
CA GLU A 242 3.94 14.30 16.32
C GLU A 242 3.21 15.15 17.35
N GLN A 243 2.85 16.38 16.99
CA GLN A 243 2.15 17.31 17.88
C GLN A 243 0.74 16.86 18.25
N LEU A 244 -0.03 16.36 17.27
CA LEU A 244 -1.43 16.00 17.49
C LEU A 244 -1.61 14.61 18.10
N PHE A 245 -0.74 13.66 17.74
CA PHE A 245 -0.94 12.24 18.03
C PHE A 245 0.29 11.52 18.59
N GLY A 246 1.42 12.22 18.78
CA GLY A 246 2.69 11.60 19.16
C GLY A 246 3.25 10.65 18.10
N ASN A 247 2.86 10.82 16.83
CA ASN A 247 3.28 9.96 15.72
C ASN A 247 3.46 10.73 14.42
N GLU A 248 4.56 10.51 13.70
CA GLU A 248 4.89 11.24 12.47
C GLU A 248 3.92 10.98 11.28
N SER A 249 3.22 9.84 11.27
CA SER A 249 2.39 9.47 10.12
C SER A 249 0.91 9.78 10.34
N ILE A 250 0.43 10.73 9.55
CA ILE A 250 -0.98 11.12 9.47
C ILE A 250 -1.49 10.99 8.04
N HIS A 251 -2.82 10.88 7.93
CA HIS A 251 -3.53 11.23 6.72
C HIS A 251 -4.16 12.60 6.89
N TYR A 252 -4.05 13.44 5.88
CA TYR A 252 -4.58 14.78 5.86
C TYR A 252 -5.40 14.97 4.59
N ILE A 253 -6.63 15.43 4.72
CA ILE A 253 -7.47 15.82 3.59
C ILE A 253 -8.00 17.23 3.87
N GLN A 254 -7.88 18.12 2.90
CA GLN A 254 -8.41 19.47 2.97
C GLN A 254 -9.09 19.85 1.66
N ILE A 255 -10.25 20.49 1.76
CA ILE A 255 -10.85 21.19 0.63
C ILE A 255 -10.24 22.59 0.54
N VAL A 256 -9.73 22.93 -0.64
CA VAL A 256 -9.16 24.23 -0.96
C VAL A 256 -10.04 24.86 -2.03
N GLU A 257 -10.60 26.03 -1.74
CA GLU A 257 -11.47 26.77 -2.65
C GLU A 257 -10.79 28.05 -3.12
N GLU A 258 -10.75 28.20 -4.44
CA GLU A 258 -10.42 29.41 -5.16
C GLU A 258 -11.67 29.89 -5.90
N ILE A 259 -11.66 31.14 -6.40
CA ILE A 259 -12.82 31.80 -6.99
C ILE A 259 -13.57 30.90 -8.01
N ASN A 260 -12.84 30.19 -8.87
CA ASN A 260 -13.42 29.34 -9.93
C ASN A 260 -12.94 27.89 -9.88
N LYS A 261 -12.45 27.43 -8.73
CA LYS A 261 -11.83 26.10 -8.64
C LYS A 261 -11.91 25.58 -7.21
N THR A 262 -12.38 24.35 -7.06
CA THR A 262 -12.26 23.61 -5.80
C THR A 262 -11.35 22.42 -6.05
N SER A 263 -10.38 22.26 -5.15
CA SER A 263 -9.47 21.12 -5.15
C SER A 263 -9.52 20.41 -3.80
N VAL A 264 -9.25 19.11 -3.80
CA VAL A 264 -9.01 18.34 -2.58
C VAL A 264 -7.52 18.08 -2.49
N PHE A 265 -6.89 18.68 -1.50
CA PHE A 265 -5.52 18.40 -1.12
C PHE A 265 -5.48 17.18 -0.20
N ILE A 266 -4.66 16.20 -0.54
CA ILE A 266 -4.55 14.92 0.16
C ILE A 266 -3.07 14.65 0.46
N SER A 267 -2.77 14.36 1.72
CA SER A 267 -1.51 13.77 2.15
C SER A 267 -1.78 12.41 2.79
N LEU A 268 -1.21 11.33 2.26
CA LEU A 268 -1.25 10.02 2.91
C LEU A 268 0.12 9.65 3.48
N PHE A 269 0.12 9.18 4.74
CA PHE A 269 1.34 8.83 5.49
C PHE A 269 2.37 9.96 5.56
N SER A 270 1.91 11.22 5.50
CA SER A 270 2.77 12.40 5.40
C SER A 270 3.73 12.40 4.18
N ASN A 271 3.62 11.46 3.24
CA ASN A 271 4.59 11.27 2.14
C ASN A 271 3.95 11.38 0.75
N PHE A 272 2.75 10.84 0.54
CA PHE A 272 2.08 11.00 -0.74
C PHE A 272 1.23 12.25 -0.75
N ILE A 273 1.63 13.26 -1.51
CA ILE A 273 0.94 14.55 -1.55
C ILE A 273 0.39 14.81 -2.95
N TYR A 274 -0.93 14.86 -3.05
CA TYR A 274 -1.63 15.16 -4.29
C TYR A 274 -2.71 16.21 -4.06
N SER A 275 -2.93 17.06 -5.07
CA SER A 275 -4.07 17.96 -5.13
C SER A 275 -4.92 17.60 -6.35
N ILE A 276 -6.19 17.27 -6.11
CA ILE A 276 -7.12 16.83 -7.15
C ILE A 276 -8.15 17.93 -7.39
N VAL A 277 -8.26 18.37 -8.64
CA VAL A 277 -9.30 19.32 -9.07
C VAL A 277 -10.64 18.60 -9.13
N VAL A 278 -11.54 19.00 -8.24
CA VAL A 278 -12.85 18.34 -8.04
C VAL A 278 -14.02 19.18 -8.52
N SER A 279 -13.83 20.48 -8.71
CA SER A 279 -14.84 21.36 -9.31
C SER A 279 -14.22 22.60 -9.93
N ASN A 280 -14.92 23.17 -10.92
CA ASN A 280 -14.61 24.46 -11.55
C ASN A 280 -15.50 25.58 -10.99
N LYS A 281 -15.94 25.44 -9.75
CA LYS A 281 -16.67 26.45 -8.96
C LYS A 281 -16.35 26.25 -7.49
N SER A 282 -16.50 27.31 -6.69
CA SER A 282 -16.49 27.23 -5.24
C SER A 282 -17.84 26.75 -4.68
N TYR A 283 -17.81 26.00 -3.58
CA TYR A 283 -18.98 25.59 -2.80
C TYR A 283 -19.15 26.39 -1.49
N ASN A 284 -18.25 27.33 -1.19
CA ASN A 284 -18.18 28.07 0.07
C ASN A 284 -18.17 27.15 1.29
N LEU A 285 -17.36 26.10 1.22
CA LEU A 285 -17.16 25.16 2.31
C LEU A 285 -16.11 25.77 3.24
N ASN A 286 -16.53 26.28 4.40
CA ASN A 286 -15.63 26.75 5.45
C ASN A 286 -14.54 25.70 5.72
N ASN A 287 -13.33 25.94 5.21
CA ASN A 287 -12.13 25.08 5.23
C ASN A 287 -12.32 23.71 5.88
N ALA A 288 -12.92 22.77 5.14
CA ALA A 288 -13.18 21.45 5.68
C ALA A 288 -11.87 20.65 5.71
N VAL A 289 -11.36 20.36 6.92
CA VAL A 289 -10.12 19.63 7.15
C VAL A 289 -10.40 18.34 7.91
N CYS A 290 -9.75 17.27 7.46
CA CYS A 290 -9.76 15.98 8.12
C CYS A 290 -8.32 15.55 8.37
N ILE A 291 -7.95 15.44 9.64
CA ILE A 291 -6.64 14.93 10.07
C ILE A 291 -6.88 13.60 10.78
N MET A 292 -6.15 12.57 10.36
CA MET A 292 -6.31 11.22 10.88
C MET A 292 -4.96 10.61 11.23
N ASN A 293 -4.89 10.01 12.41
CA ASN A 293 -3.77 9.18 12.82
C ASN A 293 -3.76 7.89 11.98
N ALA A 294 -2.69 7.67 11.20
CA ALA A 294 -2.57 6.53 10.30
C ALA A 294 -2.43 5.18 11.04
N LYS A 295 -2.08 5.18 12.33
CA LYS A 295 -1.89 3.95 13.12
C LYS A 295 -3.19 3.41 13.70
N ASN A 296 -4.02 4.28 14.27
CA ASN A 296 -5.20 3.86 15.03
C ASN A 296 -6.54 4.36 14.43
N GLY A 297 -6.52 5.26 13.45
CA GLY A 297 -7.71 5.84 12.84
C GLY A 297 -8.41 6.90 13.72
N GLU A 298 -7.72 7.40 14.75
CA GLU A 298 -8.16 8.57 15.50
C GLU A 298 -8.21 9.79 14.59
N MET A 299 -9.25 10.61 14.72
CA MET A 299 -9.56 11.68 13.78
C MET A 299 -9.88 12.97 14.51
N ASN A 300 -9.27 14.05 14.04
CA ASN A 300 -9.65 15.42 14.33
C ASN A 300 -10.30 16.00 13.07
N MET A 301 -11.56 16.40 13.17
CA MET A 301 -12.27 17.10 12.09
C MET A 301 -12.44 18.56 12.49
N CYS A 302 -12.03 19.47 11.60
CA CYS A 302 -12.23 20.90 11.73
C CYS A 302 -12.92 21.43 10.47
#